data_AF-A0A9E1U584-F1
#
_entry.id   AF-A0A9E1U584-F1
#
_cell.length_a   1.000
_cell.length_b   1.000
_cell.length_c   1.000
_cell.angle_alpha   90.00
_cell.angle_beta   90.00
_cell.angle_gamma   90.00
#
_symmetry.space_group_name_H-M   'P 1'
#
loop_
_entity.id
_entity.type
_entity.pdbx_description
1 polymer ?
#
loop_
_entity_poly.entity_id
_entity_poly.type
_entity_poly.pdbx_seq_one_letter_code
_entity_poly.pdbx_strand_id
1 'polypeptide(L)'
;MGGGLMQLVAYGAQDVYLTGNPQITFFKVVYRRHTNFSMETIEQTINGAVAINGSSTVTISRNGDLVYKVYVTNSGSTVTTNGSEIVSEVELEIGGQRIDRHYAEWNRTVDQHSGPSDAVPPSYGQVVGAINRICDSTDLALTAAGGLPGELCKNWKTHSIGTFDCEFGFSCMGYEIAGGWGAKMADPSRDVIVFVGDGSYLMLNSDIYSTVLTGHKMIVIVCDNGGFSVINRLQNFKGSASFNNLLQDCKVENLQGVDFVQHATSMGALGEQVESIAELEAAFKRAKGADRTYVICIKTQPSQWTPGDAWWDVGVPEVSDREEVRQARSDHSEGQKRQRLGV
;
A
#
# COMPACT_ATOMS: atom_id res chain seq x y z
N MET A 1 -25.62 -12.27 -2.56
CA MET A 1 -26.39 -13.22 -1.72
C MET A 1 -25.62 -14.53 -1.69
N GLY A 2 -25.41 -15.12 -0.49
CA GLY A 2 -24.77 -16.42 -0.28
C GLY A 2 -23.46 -16.34 0.50
N GLY A 3 -23.42 -16.86 1.74
CA GLY A 3 -22.23 -16.95 2.59
C GLY A 3 -21.80 -18.40 2.89
N GLY A 4 -20.51 -18.65 3.13
CA GLY A 4 -19.94 -19.74 4.00
C GLY A 4 -18.74 -19.34 4.91
N LEU A 5 -18.76 -19.63 6.25
CA LEU A 5 -18.04 -18.85 7.30
C LEU A 5 -16.53 -19.09 7.43
N MET A 6 -15.95 -20.23 7.81
CA MET A 6 -14.60 -20.31 8.43
C MET A 6 -14.54 -19.76 9.86
N GLN A 7 -14.51 -20.68 10.81
CA GLN A 7 -14.46 -20.48 12.26
C GLN A 7 -13.02 -20.68 12.74
N LEU A 8 -12.48 -19.75 13.53
CA LEU A 8 -11.25 -19.97 14.31
C LEU A 8 -11.61 -19.98 15.81
N VAL A 9 -11.07 -20.96 16.51
CA VAL A 9 -11.27 -21.28 17.93
C VAL A 9 -10.15 -20.63 18.76
N ALA A 10 -10.45 -20.16 19.97
CA ALA A 10 -9.45 -19.93 21.01
C ALA A 10 -10.05 -20.22 22.40
N TYR A 11 -9.23 -20.85 23.25
CA TYR A 11 -9.59 -21.69 24.40
C TYR A 11 -9.67 -20.96 25.75
N GLY A 12 -10.61 -21.38 26.60
CA GLY A 12 -10.63 -21.09 28.04
C GLY A 12 -11.42 -22.14 28.85
N ALA A 13 -11.11 -22.28 30.14
CA ALA A 13 -11.67 -23.33 31.02
C ALA A 13 -13.20 -23.26 31.25
N GLN A 14 -13.87 -22.24 30.71
CA GLN A 14 -15.33 -22.07 30.74
C GLN A 14 -16.02 -22.67 29.49
N ASP A 15 -15.26 -23.12 28.47
CA ASP A 15 -15.78 -23.62 27.18
C ASP A 15 -15.99 -25.15 27.09
N VAL A 16 -15.81 -25.89 28.18
CA VAL A 16 -16.05 -27.36 28.21
C VAL A 16 -17.45 -27.73 27.71
N TYR A 17 -18.45 -26.87 27.89
CA TYR A 17 -19.81 -27.08 27.39
C TYR A 17 -20.00 -26.80 25.89
N LEU A 18 -19.06 -26.10 25.23
CA LEU A 18 -19.14 -25.73 23.81
C LEU A 18 -18.14 -26.49 22.92
N THR A 19 -17.02 -26.98 23.46
CA THR A 19 -15.97 -27.68 22.69
C THR A 19 -15.94 -29.20 22.94
N GLY A 20 -16.87 -29.73 23.73
CA GLY A 20 -16.85 -31.14 24.14
C GLY A 20 -16.86 -32.14 22.98
N ASN A 21 -17.56 -31.84 21.87
CA ASN A 21 -17.48 -32.61 20.61
C ASN A 21 -18.26 -31.99 19.40
N PRO A 22 -17.94 -30.79 18.86
CA PRO A 22 -18.70 -30.27 17.72
C PRO A 22 -18.15 -30.74 16.37
N GLN A 23 -18.93 -31.52 15.62
CA GLN A 23 -18.69 -31.84 14.21
C GLN A 23 -19.30 -30.74 13.32
N ILE A 24 -18.53 -29.67 13.06
CA ILE A 24 -18.73 -28.57 12.08
C ILE A 24 -19.85 -27.54 12.38
N THR A 25 -19.55 -26.23 12.26
CA THR A 25 -20.58 -25.17 12.12
C THR A 25 -20.25 -24.08 11.10
N PHE A 26 -21.28 -23.60 10.38
CA PHE A 26 -21.25 -22.66 9.25
C PHE A 26 -22.23 -21.48 9.54
N PHE A 27 -21.71 -20.26 9.65
CA PHE A 27 -22.39 -18.94 9.64
C PHE A 27 -23.50 -18.56 10.65
N LYS A 28 -23.25 -17.54 11.52
CA LYS A 28 -23.94 -16.22 11.49
C LYS A 28 -23.66 -15.31 12.72
N VAL A 29 -23.25 -14.07 12.43
CA VAL A 29 -23.32 -12.81 13.22
C VAL A 29 -22.48 -12.73 14.51
N VAL A 30 -21.43 -11.91 14.46
CA VAL A 30 -20.71 -11.40 15.64
C VAL A 30 -21.47 -10.20 16.18
N TYR A 31 -22.05 -10.33 17.39
CA TYR A 31 -22.39 -9.17 18.19
C TYR A 31 -21.09 -8.55 18.69
N ARG A 32 -20.69 -7.40 18.13
CA ARG A 32 -19.63 -6.60 18.74
C ARG A 32 -20.18 -5.98 20.01
N ARG A 33 -19.72 -6.46 21.16
CA ARG A 33 -19.89 -5.72 22.41
C ARG A 33 -19.02 -4.47 22.28
N HIS A 34 -19.64 -3.32 22.07
CA HIS A 34 -18.93 -2.05 22.13
C HIS A 34 -18.51 -1.84 23.59
N THR A 35 -17.25 -2.12 23.90
CA THR A 35 -16.65 -1.62 25.13
C THR A 35 -16.51 -0.12 24.94
N ASN A 36 -17.12 0.68 25.84
CA ASN A 36 -16.84 2.11 25.88
C ASN A 36 -15.36 2.26 26.19
N PHE A 37 -14.56 2.68 25.22
CA PHE A 37 -13.17 3.07 25.43
C PHE A 37 -13.10 4.59 25.31
N SER A 38 -12.52 5.23 26.31
CA SER A 38 -12.07 6.61 26.21
C SER A 38 -10.62 6.58 25.76
N MET A 39 -10.29 7.38 24.75
CA MET A 39 -8.90 7.66 24.42
C MET A 39 -8.50 8.94 25.14
N GLU A 40 -7.36 8.92 25.81
CA GLU A 40 -6.74 10.08 26.41
C GLU A 40 -5.30 10.18 25.93
N THR A 41 -4.84 11.40 25.68
CA THR A 41 -3.42 11.66 25.40
C THR A 41 -2.74 12.00 26.71
N ILE A 42 -1.81 11.17 27.14
CA ILE A 42 -1.12 11.34 28.42
C ILE A 42 0.33 11.66 28.16
N GLU A 43 0.73 12.87 28.51
CA GLU A 43 2.12 13.30 28.42
C GLU A 43 3.01 12.40 29.29
N GLN A 44 4.12 11.94 28.71
CA GLN A 44 5.12 11.16 29.42
C GLN A 44 6.39 11.99 29.58
N THR A 45 6.97 11.95 30.78
CA THR A 45 8.19 12.70 31.08
C THR A 45 9.41 11.91 30.62
N ILE A 46 10.31 12.58 29.89
CA ILE A 46 11.62 12.02 29.54
C ILE A 46 12.49 11.98 30.80
N ASN A 47 13.08 10.82 31.07
CA ASN A 47 13.99 10.64 32.20
C ASN A 47 15.35 11.29 31.88
N GLY A 48 15.73 12.29 32.67
CA GLY A 48 17.01 12.98 32.56
C GLY A 48 17.00 14.17 31.60
N ALA A 49 18.19 14.72 31.33
CA ALA A 49 18.37 15.84 30.41
C ALA A 49 18.48 15.34 28.96
N VAL A 50 17.73 15.94 28.05
CA VAL A 50 17.82 15.68 26.61
C VAL A 50 19.05 16.39 26.04
N ALA A 51 19.90 15.67 25.31
CA ALA A 51 21.11 16.20 24.70
C ALA A 51 21.21 15.80 23.22
N ILE A 52 21.83 16.66 22.41
CA ILE A 52 22.19 16.35 21.02
C ILE A 52 23.20 15.19 21.05
N ASN A 53 22.98 14.16 20.21
CA ASN A 53 23.76 12.92 20.20
C ASN A 53 23.69 12.12 21.53
N GLY A 54 22.67 12.35 22.35
CA GLY A 54 22.40 11.58 23.55
C GLY A 54 21.25 10.59 23.37
N SER A 55 21.14 9.63 24.29
CA SER A 55 19.97 8.77 24.43
C SER A 55 19.15 9.21 25.64
N SER A 56 17.83 9.13 25.55
CA SER A 56 16.94 9.36 26.68
C SER A 56 15.86 8.29 26.73
N THR A 57 15.39 7.99 27.93
CA THR A 57 14.40 6.92 28.17
C THR A 57 13.11 7.54 28.68
N VAL A 58 11.97 7.02 28.22
CA VAL A 58 10.65 7.40 28.71
C VAL A 58 9.97 6.14 29.26
N THR A 59 9.57 6.17 30.53
CA THR A 59 8.77 5.09 31.11
C THR A 59 7.31 5.37 30.82
N ILE A 60 6.67 4.55 29.99
CA ILE A 60 5.24 4.69 29.72
C ILE A 60 4.47 4.26 30.97
N SER A 61 3.75 5.21 31.56
CA SER A 61 2.90 4.95 32.72
C SER A 61 1.71 4.07 32.35
N ARG A 62 1.37 3.10 33.21
CA ARG A 62 0.26 2.17 33.00
C ARG A 62 -1.08 2.84 33.32
N ASN A 63 -1.53 3.72 32.42
CA ASN A 63 -2.76 4.50 32.57
C ASN A 63 -3.94 3.96 31.72
N GLY A 64 -3.74 2.89 30.97
CA GLY A 64 -4.77 2.26 30.16
C GLY A 64 -4.39 0.82 29.77
N ASP A 65 -5.35 0.12 29.19
CA ASP A 65 -5.19 -1.27 28.76
C ASP A 65 -4.45 -1.41 27.43
N LEU A 66 -4.46 -0.36 26.59
CA LEU A 66 -3.83 -0.35 25.27
C LEU A 66 -3.07 0.97 25.06
N VAL A 67 -1.88 0.84 24.47
CA VAL A 67 -1.12 1.98 23.91
C VAL A 67 -1.38 1.98 22.41
N TYR A 68 -1.77 3.14 21.85
CA TYR A 68 -2.06 3.24 20.41
C TYR A 68 -1.01 4.08 19.67
N LYS A 69 -0.95 5.38 19.94
CA LYS A 69 -0.01 6.31 19.29
C LYS A 69 0.82 7.02 20.34
N VAL A 70 2.13 7.05 20.12
CA VAL A 70 3.09 7.80 20.91
C VAL A 70 3.74 8.81 19.95
N TYR A 71 3.74 10.07 20.36
CA TYR A 71 4.35 11.16 19.60
C TYR A 71 5.46 11.78 20.44
N VAL A 72 6.56 12.16 19.79
CA VAL A 72 7.62 12.96 20.39
C VAL A 72 7.48 14.37 19.84
N THR A 73 7.31 15.36 20.71
CA THR A 73 7.24 16.77 20.34
C THR A 73 8.62 17.41 20.50
N ASN A 74 9.03 18.20 19.52
CA ASN A 74 10.22 19.04 19.61
C ASN A 74 9.80 20.50 19.80
N SER A 75 10.23 21.12 20.90
CA SER A 75 9.98 22.54 21.21
C SER A 75 11.06 23.47 20.63
N GLY A 76 12.03 22.93 19.90
CA GLY A 76 13.12 23.69 19.28
C GLY A 76 12.64 24.61 18.15
N SER A 77 13.45 25.61 17.82
CA SER A 77 13.17 26.60 16.77
C SER A 77 13.29 26.06 15.33
N THR A 78 13.92 24.89 15.15
CA THR A 78 14.02 24.23 13.84
C THR A 78 12.76 23.43 13.55
N VAL A 79 11.93 23.93 12.65
CA VAL A 79 10.81 23.17 12.09
C VAL A 79 11.35 22.21 11.05
N THR A 80 11.26 20.91 11.30
CA THR A 80 11.53 19.86 10.31
C THR A 80 10.30 18.98 10.14
N THR A 81 10.09 18.53 8.90
CA THR A 81 9.05 17.55 8.55
C THR A 81 9.55 16.12 8.69
N ASN A 82 10.86 15.91 8.87
CA ASN A 82 11.47 14.59 9.00
C ASN A 82 11.98 14.32 10.42
N GLY A 83 11.22 13.52 11.18
CA GLY A 83 11.57 13.15 12.54
C GLY A 83 12.93 12.44 12.70
N SER A 84 13.47 11.81 11.65
CA SER A 84 14.78 11.16 11.73
C SER A 84 15.96 12.13 11.83
N GLU A 85 15.74 13.42 11.53
CA GLU A 85 16.73 14.47 11.77
C GLU A 85 16.83 14.83 13.27
N ILE A 86 15.80 14.52 14.05
CA ILE A 86 15.72 14.79 15.50
C ILE A 86 16.01 13.52 16.30
N VAL A 87 15.41 12.40 15.92
CA VAL A 87 15.52 11.10 16.62
C VAL A 87 16.07 10.06 15.67
N SER A 88 17.30 9.60 15.92
CA SER A 88 17.96 8.60 15.08
C SER A 88 17.37 7.20 15.26
N GLU A 89 16.84 6.89 16.43
CA GLU A 89 16.35 5.55 16.78
C GLU A 89 15.36 5.64 17.94
N VAL A 90 14.33 4.79 17.90
CA VAL A 90 13.44 4.56 19.04
C VAL A 90 13.43 3.06 19.31
N GLU A 91 13.78 2.64 20.52
CA GLU A 91 13.65 1.26 20.97
C GLU A 91 12.49 1.13 21.95
N LEU A 92 11.62 0.14 21.73
CA LEU A 92 10.56 -0.23 22.66
C LEU A 92 11.02 -1.43 23.48
N GLU A 93 11.04 -1.29 24.80
CA GLU A 93 11.36 -2.37 25.73
C GLU A 93 10.15 -2.75 26.59
N ILE A 94 9.97 -4.06 26.82
CA ILE A 94 9.02 -4.59 27.80
C ILE A 94 9.80 -5.52 28.75
N GLY A 95 9.78 -5.21 30.04
CA GLY A 95 10.49 -6.01 31.05
C GLY A 95 12.02 -6.06 30.86
N GLY A 96 12.60 -5.02 30.26
CA GLY A 96 14.03 -4.95 29.93
C GLY A 96 14.44 -5.74 28.69
N GLN A 97 13.48 -6.25 27.91
CA GLN A 97 13.74 -6.86 26.61
C GLN A 97 13.30 -5.93 25.49
N ARG A 98 14.17 -5.72 24.49
CA ARG A 98 13.84 -4.98 23.28
C ARG A 98 12.81 -5.76 22.44
N ILE A 99 11.65 -5.15 22.25
CA ILE A 99 10.53 -5.67 21.47
C ILE A 99 10.56 -5.13 20.04
N ASP A 100 10.88 -3.85 19.88
CA ASP A 100 10.91 -3.19 18.57
C ASP A 100 11.96 -2.07 18.51
N ARG A 101 12.39 -1.73 17.30
CA ARG A 101 13.31 -0.63 16.99
C ARG A 101 12.81 0.07 15.73
N HIS A 102 12.58 1.37 15.79
CA HIS A 102 11.95 2.09 14.69
C HIS A 102 12.81 3.12 13.92
N TYR A 103 12.39 3.31 12.67
CA TYR A 103 12.47 4.46 11.75
C TYR A 103 13.73 4.74 10.90
N ALA A 104 14.97 4.72 11.41
CA ALA A 104 16.09 5.13 10.54
C ALA A 104 16.42 4.14 9.41
N GLU A 105 16.40 2.84 9.71
CA GLU A 105 16.67 1.80 8.72
C GLU A 105 15.53 1.70 7.69
N TRP A 106 14.29 1.80 8.16
CA TRP A 106 13.12 1.83 7.28
C TRP A 106 13.12 3.04 6.36
N ASN A 107 13.34 4.25 6.90
CA ASN A 107 13.40 5.47 6.09
C ASN A 107 14.52 5.39 5.05
N ARG A 108 15.70 4.88 5.42
CA ARG A 108 16.79 4.66 4.47
C ARG A 108 16.42 3.66 3.39
N THR A 109 15.74 2.56 3.74
CA THR A 109 15.26 1.57 2.77
C THR A 109 14.23 2.19 1.81
N VAL A 110 13.28 2.95 2.33
CA VAL A 110 12.29 3.68 1.51
C VAL A 110 12.99 4.67 0.60
N ASP A 111 13.93 5.48 1.11
CA ASP A 111 14.65 6.47 0.32
C ASP A 111 15.51 5.82 -0.78
N GLN A 112 16.09 4.64 -0.52
CA GLN A 112 16.82 3.86 -1.53
C GLN A 112 15.93 3.37 -2.68
N HIS A 113 14.67 3.03 -2.42
CA HIS A 113 13.77 2.43 -3.41
C HIS A 113 12.78 3.43 -4.04
N SER A 114 12.54 4.56 -3.39
CA SER A 114 11.57 5.59 -3.80
C SER A 114 12.18 6.98 -4.01
N GLY A 115 13.47 7.14 -3.73
CA GLY A 115 14.20 8.39 -3.90
C GLY A 115 14.29 8.86 -5.36
N PRO A 116 14.87 10.05 -5.59
CA PRO A 116 15.12 10.57 -6.93
C PRO A 116 15.89 9.57 -7.80
N SER A 117 15.52 9.46 -9.07
CA SER A 117 16.16 8.54 -10.00
C SER A 117 16.05 9.04 -11.43
N ASP A 118 17.10 8.79 -12.21
CA ASP A 118 17.15 8.99 -13.66
C ASP A 118 16.78 7.71 -14.43
N ALA A 119 16.26 6.68 -13.75
CA ALA A 119 15.84 5.44 -14.41
C ALA A 119 14.65 5.68 -15.34
N VAL A 120 14.77 5.16 -16.57
CA VAL A 120 13.71 5.22 -17.59
C VAL A 120 13.53 3.81 -18.19
N PRO A 121 12.38 3.14 -17.98
CA PRO A 121 11.27 3.56 -17.12
C PRO A 121 11.64 3.50 -15.61
N PRO A 122 11.02 4.33 -14.74
CA PRO A 122 11.18 4.22 -13.30
C PRO A 122 10.49 2.99 -12.70
N SER A 123 10.82 2.67 -11.44
CA SER A 123 10.08 1.68 -10.65
C SER A 123 8.79 2.26 -10.06
N TYR A 124 7.89 1.39 -9.60
CA TYR A 124 6.71 1.82 -8.84
C TYR A 124 7.06 2.64 -7.59
N GLY A 125 8.06 2.17 -6.82
CA GLY A 125 8.52 2.87 -5.62
C GLY A 125 8.97 4.30 -5.93
N GLN A 126 9.68 4.49 -7.05
CA GLN A 126 10.15 5.81 -7.49
C GLN A 126 9.00 6.73 -7.91
N VAL A 127 7.97 6.21 -8.60
CA VAL A 127 6.75 6.97 -8.93
C VAL A 127 6.02 7.41 -7.67
N VAL A 128 5.81 6.48 -6.72
CA VAL A 128 5.16 6.77 -5.42
C VAL A 128 5.96 7.84 -4.66
N GLY A 129 7.28 7.67 -4.53
CA GLY A 129 8.14 8.62 -3.82
C GLY A 129 8.21 9.99 -4.48
N ALA A 130 8.20 10.06 -5.82
CA ALA A 130 8.18 11.32 -6.55
C ALA A 130 6.95 12.18 -6.21
N ILE A 131 5.79 11.56 -6.25
CA ILE A 131 4.53 12.26 -5.95
C ILE A 131 4.44 12.59 -4.47
N ASN A 132 4.84 11.67 -3.59
CA ASN A 132 4.85 11.90 -2.15
C ASN A 132 5.71 13.11 -1.74
N ARG A 133 6.87 13.33 -2.40
CA ARG A 133 7.74 14.48 -2.12
C ARG A 133 7.11 15.83 -2.43
N ILE A 134 6.19 15.89 -3.40
CA ILE A 134 5.68 17.15 -3.95
C ILE A 134 4.18 17.35 -3.73
N CYS A 135 3.48 16.38 -3.13
CA CYS A 135 2.08 16.52 -2.78
C CYS A 135 1.89 17.42 -1.56
N ASP A 136 0.76 18.09 -1.49
CA ASP A 136 0.41 18.89 -0.32
C ASP A 136 0.05 17.99 0.86
N SER A 137 0.15 18.51 2.08
CA SER A 137 -0.23 17.75 3.28
C SER A 137 -1.71 17.39 3.34
N THR A 138 -2.55 18.04 2.52
CA THR A 138 -3.99 17.80 2.43
C THR A 138 -4.38 16.79 1.34
N ASP A 139 -3.46 16.46 0.43
CA ASP A 139 -3.77 15.61 -0.72
C ASP A 139 -4.08 14.18 -0.28
N LEU A 140 -5.06 13.55 -0.95
CA LEU A 140 -5.42 12.16 -0.70
C LEU A 140 -4.80 11.26 -1.76
N ALA A 141 -3.92 10.34 -1.37
CA ALA A 141 -3.50 9.24 -2.22
C ALA A 141 -4.47 8.06 -2.11
N LEU A 142 -4.88 7.50 -3.24
CA LEU A 142 -5.84 6.40 -3.32
C LEU A 142 -5.37 5.31 -4.29
N THR A 143 -5.45 4.04 -3.86
CA THR A 143 -5.15 2.84 -4.66
C THR A 143 -6.00 1.64 -4.20
N ALA A 144 -6.02 0.52 -4.95
CA ALA A 144 -6.78 -0.67 -4.57
C ALA A 144 -6.16 -2.01 -4.96
N ALA A 145 -5.65 -2.14 -6.18
CA ALA A 145 -5.25 -3.43 -6.71
C ALA A 145 -3.87 -3.44 -7.37
N GLY A 146 -3.37 -4.64 -7.64
CA GLY A 146 -2.09 -4.85 -8.31
C GLY A 146 -0.89 -4.69 -7.37
N GLY A 147 0.24 -4.22 -7.91
CA GLY A 147 1.45 -3.98 -7.13
C GLY A 147 1.41 -2.69 -6.29
N LEU A 148 0.54 -1.75 -6.65
CA LEU A 148 0.46 -0.43 -6.02
C LEU A 148 0.06 -0.46 -4.55
N PRO A 149 -0.90 -1.28 -4.06
CA PRO A 149 -1.17 -1.41 -2.64
C PRO A 149 0.08 -1.72 -1.81
N GLY A 150 0.91 -2.66 -2.29
CA GLY A 150 2.18 -2.97 -1.63
C GLY A 150 3.14 -1.78 -1.68
N GLU A 151 3.32 -1.18 -2.85
CA GLU A 151 4.28 -0.09 -3.05
C GLU A 151 3.87 1.20 -2.31
N LEU A 152 2.59 1.57 -2.25
CA LEU A 152 2.11 2.69 -1.44
C LEU A 152 2.18 2.38 0.06
N CYS A 153 1.77 1.19 0.53
CA CYS A 153 1.88 0.84 1.94
C CYS A 153 3.33 0.86 2.45
N LYS A 154 4.31 0.59 1.58
CA LYS A 154 5.75 0.67 1.91
C LYS A 154 6.31 2.08 1.77
N ASN A 155 6.01 2.78 0.68
CA ASN A 155 6.74 3.99 0.30
C ASN A 155 5.97 5.30 0.48
N TRP A 156 4.65 5.28 0.66
CA TRP A 156 3.86 6.50 0.84
C TRP A 156 3.96 7.00 2.29
N LYS A 157 4.65 8.13 2.50
CA LYS A 157 4.76 8.77 3.81
C LYS A 157 3.59 9.73 4.00
N THR A 158 2.61 9.37 4.84
CA THR A 158 1.42 10.20 5.05
C THR A 158 1.77 11.51 5.77
N HIS A 159 1.41 12.64 5.17
CA HIS A 159 1.71 13.97 5.71
C HIS A 159 0.66 14.44 6.74
N SER A 160 -0.56 13.90 6.70
CA SER A 160 -1.63 14.21 7.65
C SER A 160 -2.63 13.08 7.78
N ILE A 161 -3.47 13.11 8.82
CA ILE A 161 -4.47 12.07 9.07
C ILE A 161 -5.50 12.05 7.94
N GLY A 162 -5.87 10.87 7.45
CA GLY A 162 -6.91 10.70 6.43
C GLY A 162 -6.49 11.16 5.02
N THR A 163 -5.21 11.02 4.70
CA THR A 163 -4.61 11.39 3.39
C THR A 163 -4.13 10.19 2.58
N PHE A 164 -4.43 8.97 3.04
CA PHE A 164 -4.14 7.75 2.32
C PHE A 164 -5.31 6.77 2.46
N ASP A 165 -5.79 6.31 1.31
CA ASP A 165 -6.82 5.28 1.19
C ASP A 165 -6.28 4.13 0.33
N CYS A 166 -6.40 2.92 0.83
CA CYS A 166 -5.96 1.72 0.14
C CYS A 166 -6.99 0.62 0.36
N GLU A 167 -7.86 0.42 -0.62
CA GLU A 167 -8.81 -0.69 -0.60
C GLU A 167 -8.06 -1.99 -0.92
N PHE A 168 -7.53 -2.64 0.11
CA PHE A 168 -6.76 -3.88 -0.04
C PHE A 168 -7.53 -5.13 0.44
N GLY A 169 -8.67 -4.96 1.11
CA GLY A 169 -9.39 -6.06 1.72
C GLY A 169 -10.02 -6.99 0.69
N PHE A 170 -10.72 -6.39 -0.29
CA PHE A 170 -11.23 -7.11 -1.46
C PHE A 170 -10.30 -6.95 -2.66
N SER A 171 -9.55 -5.84 -2.73
CA SER A 171 -8.57 -5.52 -3.77
C SER A 171 -9.20 -5.56 -5.17
N CYS A 172 -10.33 -4.87 -5.32
CA CYS A 172 -11.08 -4.84 -6.57
C CYS A 172 -10.38 -3.95 -7.61
N MET A 173 -9.98 -4.53 -8.72
CA MET A 173 -9.45 -3.76 -9.85
C MET A 173 -10.51 -2.81 -10.44
N GLY A 174 -10.06 -1.62 -10.81
CA GLY A 174 -10.89 -0.51 -11.29
C GLY A 174 -11.40 0.40 -10.17
N TYR A 175 -11.43 -0.08 -8.91
CA TYR A 175 -11.90 0.73 -7.78
C TYR A 175 -11.10 2.03 -7.63
N GLU A 176 -9.85 2.09 -8.06
CA GLU A 176 -9.02 3.27 -7.90
C GLU A 176 -9.66 4.53 -8.52
N ILE A 177 -10.22 4.40 -9.72
CA ILE A 177 -10.85 5.53 -10.42
C ILE A 177 -12.21 5.86 -9.77
N ALA A 178 -13.05 4.86 -9.54
CA ALA A 178 -14.38 5.04 -8.96
C ALA A 178 -14.32 5.57 -7.50
N GLY A 179 -13.42 5.01 -6.70
CA GLY A 179 -13.12 5.40 -5.33
C GLY A 179 -12.52 6.81 -5.27
N GLY A 180 -11.61 7.15 -6.18
CA GLY A 180 -11.09 8.50 -6.31
C GLY A 180 -12.20 9.53 -6.59
N TRP A 181 -13.15 9.18 -7.45
CA TRP A 181 -14.27 10.07 -7.78
C TRP A 181 -15.16 10.27 -6.56
N GLY A 182 -15.53 9.20 -5.87
CA GLY A 182 -16.29 9.26 -4.63
C GLY A 182 -15.58 10.05 -3.53
N ALA A 183 -14.26 9.90 -3.40
CA ALA A 183 -13.46 10.66 -2.44
C ALA A 183 -13.46 12.16 -2.75
N LYS A 184 -13.36 12.54 -4.03
CA LYS A 184 -13.44 13.95 -4.45
C LYS A 184 -14.83 14.54 -4.23
N MET A 185 -15.89 13.76 -4.37
CA MET A 185 -17.25 14.17 -4.01
C MET A 185 -17.41 14.38 -2.50
N ALA A 186 -16.79 13.52 -1.69
CA ALA A 186 -16.88 13.56 -0.23
C ALA A 186 -16.14 14.76 0.37
N ASP A 187 -14.97 15.13 -0.18
CA ASP A 187 -14.24 16.33 0.19
C ASP A 187 -13.71 17.08 -1.06
N PRO A 188 -14.50 18.01 -1.61
CA PRO A 188 -14.10 18.78 -2.78
C PRO A 188 -12.89 19.70 -2.55
N SER A 189 -12.53 19.98 -1.29
CA SER A 189 -11.50 20.97 -0.93
C SER A 189 -10.07 20.48 -1.13
N ARG A 190 -9.85 19.16 -1.17
CA ARG A 190 -8.52 18.54 -1.37
C ARG A 190 -8.35 17.98 -2.77
N ASP A 191 -7.11 17.85 -3.23
CA ASP A 191 -6.84 17.07 -4.44
C ASP A 191 -6.82 15.57 -4.11
N VAL A 192 -7.32 14.78 -5.05
CA VAL A 192 -7.33 13.31 -4.97
C VAL A 192 -6.39 12.77 -6.04
N ILE A 193 -5.37 12.05 -5.58
CA ILE A 193 -4.32 11.42 -6.38
C ILE A 193 -4.62 9.93 -6.47
N VAL A 194 -5.05 9.49 -7.63
CA VAL A 194 -5.38 8.09 -7.91
C VAL A 194 -4.17 7.42 -8.53
N PHE A 195 -3.58 6.43 -7.86
CA PHE A 195 -2.56 5.57 -8.44
C PHE A 195 -3.24 4.33 -9.01
N VAL A 196 -3.02 4.06 -10.30
CA VAL A 196 -3.68 2.94 -10.99
C VAL A 196 -2.72 2.28 -11.97
N GLY A 197 -2.73 0.94 -12.03
CA GLY A 197 -2.02 0.19 -13.07
C GLY A 197 -2.77 0.20 -14.40
N ASP A 198 -2.08 0.05 -15.52
CA ASP A 198 -2.65 -0.05 -16.87
C ASP A 198 -3.81 -1.05 -16.97
N GLY A 199 -3.65 -2.25 -16.42
CA GLY A 199 -4.69 -3.26 -16.42
C GLY A 199 -5.91 -2.91 -15.55
N SER A 200 -5.70 -2.22 -14.42
CA SER A 200 -6.78 -1.78 -13.53
C SER A 200 -7.54 -0.59 -14.13
N TYR A 201 -6.82 0.32 -14.79
CA TYR A 201 -7.38 1.46 -15.51
C TYR A 201 -8.45 0.99 -16.51
N LEU A 202 -8.15 -0.05 -17.31
CA LEU A 202 -9.07 -0.58 -18.33
C LEU A 202 -10.34 -1.25 -17.79
N MET A 203 -10.49 -1.42 -16.48
CA MET A 203 -11.69 -2.03 -15.89
C MET A 203 -12.83 -1.02 -15.65
N LEU A 204 -12.52 0.16 -15.14
CA LEU A 204 -13.50 1.21 -14.79
C LEU A 204 -13.08 2.61 -15.28
N ASN A 205 -12.36 2.68 -16.40
CA ASN A 205 -11.93 3.94 -17.03
C ASN A 205 -13.09 4.90 -17.37
N SER A 206 -14.29 4.39 -17.63
CA SER A 206 -15.45 5.22 -18.00
C SER A 206 -15.82 6.25 -16.94
N ASP A 207 -15.45 6.02 -15.68
CA ASP A 207 -15.71 6.97 -14.59
C ASP A 207 -14.85 8.24 -14.71
N ILE A 208 -13.78 8.24 -15.51
CA ILE A 208 -13.07 9.47 -15.89
C ILE A 208 -14.04 10.44 -16.57
N TYR A 209 -14.88 9.97 -17.48
CA TYR A 209 -15.90 10.82 -18.12
C TYR A 209 -16.87 11.40 -17.09
N SER A 210 -17.31 10.58 -16.12
CA SER A 210 -18.19 11.02 -15.03
C SER A 210 -17.55 12.15 -14.20
N THR A 211 -16.24 12.07 -13.92
CA THR A 211 -15.53 13.11 -13.18
C THR A 211 -15.48 14.44 -13.94
N VAL A 212 -15.31 14.39 -15.27
CA VAL A 212 -15.30 15.57 -16.15
C VAL A 212 -16.69 16.22 -16.19
N LEU A 213 -17.74 15.43 -16.40
CA LEU A 213 -19.12 15.94 -16.45
C LEU A 213 -19.58 16.56 -15.13
N THR A 214 -19.12 16.02 -14.01
CA THR A 214 -19.56 16.45 -12.68
C THR A 214 -18.62 17.48 -12.03
N GLY A 215 -17.49 17.79 -12.67
CA GLY A 215 -16.51 18.76 -12.15
C GLY A 215 -15.70 18.25 -10.94
N HIS A 216 -15.77 16.95 -10.62
CA HIS A 216 -15.02 16.35 -9.52
C HIS A 216 -13.61 15.95 -9.98
N LYS A 217 -12.75 16.96 -10.18
CA LYS A 217 -11.36 16.79 -10.65
C LYS A 217 -10.57 15.79 -9.80
N MET A 218 -9.96 14.81 -10.46
CA MET A 218 -8.89 13.95 -9.90
C MET A 218 -7.57 14.11 -10.66
N ILE A 219 -6.47 13.72 -10.03
CA ILE A 219 -5.17 13.52 -10.67
C ILE A 219 -4.94 12.02 -10.74
N VAL A 220 -4.98 11.44 -11.93
CA VAL A 220 -4.82 9.99 -12.14
C VAL A 220 -3.43 9.71 -12.67
N ILE A 221 -2.69 8.85 -11.97
CA ILE A 221 -1.34 8.43 -12.32
C ILE A 221 -1.41 6.98 -12.79
N VAL A 222 -1.32 6.80 -14.10
CA VAL A 222 -1.34 5.49 -14.75
C VAL A 222 0.08 4.96 -14.82
N CYS A 223 0.37 3.91 -14.07
CA CYS A 223 1.64 3.18 -14.11
C CYS A 223 1.53 2.04 -15.13
N ASP A 224 1.99 2.29 -16.36
CA ASP A 224 1.95 1.33 -17.47
C ASP A 224 3.17 0.42 -17.46
N ASN A 225 2.96 -0.82 -17.01
CA ASN A 225 4.01 -1.85 -17.00
C ASN A 225 3.85 -2.88 -18.15
N GLY A 226 2.84 -2.70 -19.01
CA GLY A 226 2.51 -3.65 -20.07
C GLY A 226 1.79 -4.91 -19.59
N GLY A 227 0.92 -4.82 -18.56
CA GLY A 227 0.00 -5.87 -18.15
C GLY A 227 -0.13 -6.07 -16.63
N PHE A 228 -0.41 -7.31 -16.23
CA PHE A 228 -0.56 -7.73 -14.84
C PHE A 228 0.79 -8.15 -14.24
N SER A 229 1.74 -7.21 -14.16
CA SER A 229 3.11 -7.45 -13.68
C SER A 229 3.21 -8.15 -12.32
N VAL A 230 2.35 -7.79 -11.35
CA VAL A 230 2.37 -8.46 -10.03
C VAL A 230 1.93 -9.92 -10.11
N ILE A 231 0.98 -10.25 -10.99
CA ILE A 231 0.54 -11.63 -11.21
C ILE A 231 1.63 -12.40 -11.96
N ASN A 232 2.28 -11.77 -12.94
CA ASN A 232 3.45 -12.33 -13.61
C ASN A 232 4.60 -12.63 -12.63
N ARG A 233 4.87 -11.72 -11.69
CA ARG A 233 5.85 -11.93 -10.62
C ARG A 233 5.50 -13.18 -9.80
N LEU A 234 4.24 -13.35 -9.40
CA LEU A 234 3.80 -14.50 -8.62
C LEU A 234 3.82 -15.80 -9.43
N GLN A 235 3.45 -15.75 -10.70
CA GLN A 235 3.55 -16.86 -11.64
C GLN A 235 4.99 -17.38 -11.73
N ASN A 236 5.95 -16.48 -11.98
CA ASN A 236 7.37 -16.81 -12.04
C ASN A 236 7.93 -17.28 -10.69
N PHE A 237 7.50 -16.65 -9.58
CA PHE A 237 7.89 -17.05 -8.22
C PHE A 237 7.43 -18.47 -7.87
N LYS A 238 6.37 -18.98 -8.52
CA LYS A 238 5.88 -20.36 -8.38
C LYS A 238 6.44 -21.31 -9.44
N GLY A 239 7.51 -20.90 -10.14
CA GLY A 239 8.23 -21.71 -11.12
C GLY A 239 7.54 -21.85 -12.48
N SER A 240 6.39 -21.19 -12.68
CA SER A 240 5.74 -21.17 -13.99
C SER A 240 6.46 -20.19 -14.92
N ALA A 241 6.48 -20.47 -16.23
CA ALA A 241 6.88 -19.45 -17.19
C ALA A 241 5.83 -18.33 -17.24
N SER A 242 6.25 -17.14 -17.67
CA SER A 242 5.36 -16.03 -17.95
C SER A 242 4.39 -16.42 -19.08
N PHE A 243 3.09 -16.22 -18.85
CA PHE A 243 2.05 -16.42 -19.87
C PHE A 243 0.82 -15.56 -19.55
N ASN A 244 0.26 -14.90 -20.58
CA ASN A 244 -1.00 -14.15 -20.55
C ASN A 244 -1.15 -13.06 -19.46
N ASN A 245 -0.09 -12.72 -18.72
CA ASN A 245 -0.12 -11.69 -17.69
C ASN A 245 0.47 -10.38 -18.22
N LEU A 246 1.66 -10.44 -18.82
CA LEU A 246 2.18 -9.31 -19.59
C LEU A 246 1.70 -9.42 -21.03
N LEU A 247 1.42 -8.29 -21.66
CA LEU A 247 0.97 -8.23 -23.04
C LEU A 247 1.95 -8.96 -23.98
N GLN A 248 3.26 -8.80 -23.76
CA GLN A 248 4.31 -9.47 -24.55
C GLN A 248 4.26 -11.01 -24.46
N ASP A 249 3.71 -11.56 -23.39
CA ASP A 249 3.60 -13.00 -23.14
C ASP A 249 2.23 -13.56 -23.57
N CYS A 250 1.40 -12.72 -24.19
CA CYS A 250 0.13 -13.12 -24.79
C CYS A 250 0.33 -13.67 -26.20
N LYS A 251 -0.48 -14.67 -26.58
CA LYS A 251 -0.49 -15.24 -27.94
C LYS A 251 -1.29 -14.37 -28.91
N VAL A 252 -0.73 -13.21 -29.28
CA VAL A 252 -1.33 -12.27 -30.23
C VAL A 252 -0.39 -12.02 -31.40
N GLU A 253 -0.91 -12.02 -32.63
CA GLU A 253 -0.10 -11.78 -33.84
C GLU A 253 0.31 -10.30 -33.96
N ASN A 254 -0.59 -9.38 -33.61
CA ASN A 254 -0.40 -7.95 -33.71
C ASN A 254 -0.65 -7.29 -32.34
N LEU A 255 0.36 -7.28 -31.50
CA LEU A 255 0.31 -6.61 -30.21
C LEU A 255 0.20 -5.09 -30.38
N GLN A 256 -0.83 -4.48 -29.80
CA GLN A 256 -1.04 -3.03 -29.77
C GLN A 256 -1.28 -2.60 -28.33
N GLY A 257 -0.51 -1.62 -27.87
CA GLY A 257 -0.73 -0.98 -26.56
C GLY A 257 -1.88 0.00 -26.61
N VAL A 258 -2.44 0.33 -25.44
CA VAL A 258 -3.43 1.39 -25.31
C VAL A 258 -2.71 2.72 -25.15
N ASP A 259 -3.07 3.71 -25.95
CA ASP A 259 -2.70 5.10 -25.67
C ASP A 259 -3.65 5.64 -24.58
N PHE A 260 -3.21 5.55 -23.32
CA PHE A 260 -4.00 5.97 -22.16
C PHE A 260 -4.29 7.47 -22.17
N VAL A 261 -3.41 8.29 -22.75
CA VAL A 261 -3.58 9.75 -22.82
C VAL A 261 -4.65 10.10 -23.85
N GLN A 262 -4.58 9.53 -25.06
CA GLN A 262 -5.64 9.70 -26.05
C GLN A 262 -6.97 9.14 -25.55
N HIS A 263 -6.95 8.00 -24.86
CA HIS A 263 -8.15 7.42 -24.29
C HIS A 263 -8.80 8.34 -23.24
N ALA A 264 -8.01 8.89 -22.30
CA ALA A 264 -8.50 9.84 -21.31
C ALA A 264 -9.00 11.15 -21.93
N THR A 265 -8.25 11.71 -22.88
CA THR A 265 -8.62 12.97 -23.56
C THR A 265 -9.86 12.81 -24.42
N SER A 266 -10.10 11.62 -24.99
CA SER A 266 -11.37 11.32 -25.69
C SER A 266 -12.59 11.38 -24.76
N MET A 267 -12.39 11.16 -23.45
CA MET A 267 -13.41 11.32 -22.40
C MET A 267 -13.46 12.75 -21.82
N GLY A 268 -12.77 13.71 -22.44
CA GLY A 268 -12.77 15.11 -22.01
C GLY A 268 -11.83 15.45 -20.87
N ALA A 269 -11.06 14.49 -20.35
CA ALA A 269 -9.99 14.77 -19.39
C ALA A 269 -8.82 15.53 -20.07
N LEU A 270 -7.91 16.06 -19.27
CA LEU A 270 -6.57 16.42 -19.72
C LEU A 270 -5.64 15.22 -19.55
N GLY A 271 -4.56 15.16 -20.30
CA GLY A 271 -3.54 14.16 -20.03
C GLY A 271 -2.25 14.36 -20.81
N GLU A 272 -1.20 13.75 -20.29
CA GLU A 272 0.12 13.75 -20.92
C GLU A 272 0.87 12.46 -20.60
N GLN A 273 1.73 12.05 -21.53
CA GLN A 273 2.66 10.94 -21.34
C GLN A 273 3.97 11.53 -20.82
N VAL A 274 4.56 10.89 -19.81
CA VAL A 274 5.89 11.21 -19.30
C VAL A 274 6.76 9.95 -19.30
N GLU A 275 8.07 10.15 -19.33
CA GLU A 275 9.05 9.04 -19.37
C GLU A 275 9.93 8.99 -18.12
N SER A 276 10.13 10.12 -17.45
CA SER A 276 11.05 10.24 -16.31
C SER A 276 10.36 10.77 -15.04
N ILE A 277 11.02 10.58 -13.89
CA ILE A 277 10.57 11.15 -12.61
C ILE A 277 10.51 12.68 -12.65
N ALA A 278 11.48 13.33 -13.30
CA ALA A 278 11.49 14.79 -13.42
C ALA A 278 10.28 15.31 -14.22
N GLU A 279 9.94 14.64 -15.32
CA GLU A 279 8.74 14.96 -16.11
C GLU A 279 7.45 14.69 -15.35
N LEU A 280 7.39 13.58 -14.60
CA LEU A 280 6.26 13.25 -13.73
C LEU A 280 6.03 14.34 -12.67
N GLU A 281 7.10 14.79 -11.99
CA GLU A 281 7.01 15.84 -10.98
C GLU A 281 6.55 17.19 -11.60
N ALA A 282 6.98 17.49 -12.84
CA ALA A 282 6.53 18.66 -13.57
C ALA A 282 5.06 18.55 -14.03
N ALA A 283 4.65 17.38 -14.52
CA ALA A 283 3.29 17.07 -14.93
C ALA A 283 2.31 17.15 -13.75
N PHE A 284 2.69 16.61 -12.59
CA PHE A 284 1.89 16.67 -11.39
C PHE A 284 1.59 18.12 -10.96
N LYS A 285 2.58 19.01 -11.04
CA LYS A 285 2.36 20.45 -10.76
C LYS A 285 1.34 21.09 -11.72
N ARG A 286 1.35 20.71 -13.00
CA ARG A 286 0.32 21.16 -13.96
C ARG A 286 -1.05 20.57 -13.63
N ALA A 287 -1.11 19.29 -13.28
CA ALA A 287 -2.34 18.60 -12.90
C ALA A 287 -2.99 19.21 -11.65
N LYS A 288 -2.20 19.68 -10.68
CA LYS A 288 -2.70 20.42 -9.50
C LYS A 288 -3.45 21.69 -9.93
N GLY A 289 -2.91 22.44 -10.89
CA GLY A 289 -3.52 23.67 -11.43
C GLY A 289 -4.63 23.48 -12.47
N ALA A 290 -4.93 22.24 -12.85
CA ALA A 290 -5.94 21.94 -13.87
C ALA A 290 -7.38 22.19 -13.38
N ASP A 291 -8.28 22.49 -14.32
CA ASP A 291 -9.70 22.77 -14.07
C ASP A 291 -10.59 21.51 -14.16
N ARG A 292 -10.06 20.40 -14.67
CA ARG A 292 -10.74 19.11 -14.83
C ARG A 292 -9.76 17.95 -14.67
N THR A 293 -10.30 16.73 -14.55
CA THR A 293 -9.50 15.52 -14.32
C THR A 293 -8.31 15.42 -15.26
N TYR A 294 -7.16 15.08 -14.70
CA TYR A 294 -5.87 15.07 -15.38
C TYR A 294 -5.23 13.69 -15.27
N VAL A 295 -4.92 13.07 -16.39
CA VAL A 295 -4.33 11.73 -16.47
C VAL A 295 -2.86 11.84 -16.89
N ILE A 296 -1.96 11.43 -16.00
CA ILE A 296 -0.53 11.34 -16.28
C ILE A 296 -0.21 9.87 -16.49
N CYS A 297 0.24 9.51 -17.69
CA CYS A 297 0.67 8.15 -17.99
C CYS A 297 2.19 8.07 -17.92
N ILE A 298 2.72 7.08 -17.21
CA ILE A 298 4.15 6.82 -17.10
C ILE A 298 4.42 5.33 -17.25
N LYS A 299 5.41 4.98 -18.07
CA LYS A 299 5.87 3.59 -18.14
C LYS A 299 6.61 3.21 -16.87
N THR A 300 6.37 2.04 -16.32
CA THR A 300 7.07 1.53 -15.14
C THR A 300 7.71 0.17 -15.39
N GLN A 301 8.77 -0.13 -14.64
CA GLN A 301 9.44 -1.43 -14.74
C GLN A 301 8.53 -2.56 -14.23
N PRO A 302 8.33 -3.65 -14.99
CA PRO A 302 7.44 -4.75 -14.59
C PRO A 302 8.06 -5.68 -13.53
N SER A 303 9.36 -5.56 -13.25
CA SER A 303 10.11 -6.53 -12.43
C SER A 303 10.82 -5.93 -11.20
N GLN A 304 10.84 -4.61 -11.04
CA GLN A 304 11.47 -3.96 -9.89
C GLN A 304 10.43 -3.62 -8.82
N TRP A 305 10.65 -4.15 -7.60
CA TRP A 305 9.74 -4.02 -6.46
C TRP A 305 10.52 -3.59 -5.22
N THR A 306 9.89 -2.82 -4.35
CA THR A 306 10.48 -2.54 -3.03
C THR A 306 10.52 -3.85 -2.22
N PRO A 307 11.62 -4.21 -1.56
CA PRO A 307 11.71 -5.43 -0.77
C PRO A 307 10.69 -5.44 0.38
N GLY A 308 10.32 -6.64 0.84
CA GLY A 308 9.34 -6.85 1.90
C GLY A 308 9.02 -8.32 2.00
N ASP A 309 9.62 -8.98 2.99
CA ASP A 309 9.67 -10.45 3.02
C ASP A 309 8.85 -10.99 4.21
N ALA A 310 7.65 -11.45 3.88
CA ALA A 310 6.94 -12.43 4.69
C ALA A 310 6.77 -13.69 3.84
N TRP A 311 6.96 -14.87 4.44
CA TRP A 311 6.66 -16.10 3.74
C TRP A 311 5.15 -16.20 3.50
N TRP A 312 4.74 -16.25 2.23
CA TRP A 312 3.34 -16.25 1.82
C TRP A 312 2.91 -17.65 1.36
N ASP A 313 1.92 -18.21 2.07
CA ASP A 313 1.32 -19.53 1.80
C ASP A 313 0.42 -19.49 0.55
N VAL A 314 1.07 -19.40 -0.60
CA VAL A 314 0.42 -19.45 -1.92
C VAL A 314 0.71 -20.80 -2.53
N GLY A 315 -0.36 -21.52 -2.89
CA GLY A 315 -0.28 -22.86 -3.45
C GLY A 315 0.68 -22.97 -4.64
N VAL A 316 1.40 -24.08 -4.69
CA VAL A 316 2.25 -24.52 -5.80
C VAL A 316 1.68 -25.84 -6.31
N PRO A 317 1.65 -26.11 -7.62
CA PRO A 317 1.27 -27.42 -8.15
C PRO A 317 2.04 -28.56 -7.45
N GLU A 318 1.30 -29.59 -7.02
CA GLU A 318 1.89 -30.74 -6.33
C GLU A 318 2.77 -31.59 -7.26
N VAL A 319 2.38 -31.69 -8.54
CA VAL A 319 3.08 -32.45 -9.58
C VAL A 319 3.32 -31.53 -10.78
N SER A 320 4.55 -31.52 -11.28
CA SER A 320 4.92 -30.77 -12.48
C SER A 320 6.15 -31.37 -13.16
N ASP A 321 6.16 -31.36 -14.49
CA ASP A 321 7.33 -31.71 -15.30
C ASP A 321 8.42 -30.62 -15.27
N ARG A 322 8.09 -29.40 -14.85
CA ARG A 322 9.03 -28.29 -14.72
C ARG A 322 9.85 -28.37 -13.45
N GLU A 323 11.17 -28.26 -13.58
CA GLU A 323 12.07 -28.29 -12.43
C GLU A 323 11.86 -27.08 -11.50
N GLU A 324 11.60 -25.91 -12.07
CA GLU A 324 11.39 -24.69 -11.29
C GLU A 324 10.14 -24.77 -10.41
N VAL A 325 9.10 -25.47 -10.88
CA VAL A 325 7.88 -25.71 -10.09
C VAL A 325 8.15 -26.72 -8.97
N ARG A 326 8.93 -27.77 -9.23
CA ARG A 326 9.34 -28.74 -8.19
C ARG A 326 10.19 -28.06 -7.11
N GLN A 327 11.11 -27.17 -7.49
CA GLN A 327 11.89 -26.37 -6.54
C GLN A 327 10.97 -25.45 -5.71
N ALA A 328 10.08 -24.69 -6.37
CA ALA A 328 9.13 -23.83 -5.67
C ALA A 328 8.23 -24.61 -4.69
N ARG A 329 7.86 -25.87 -5.03
CA ARG A 329 7.09 -26.76 -4.15
C ARG A 329 7.91 -27.16 -2.93
N SER A 330 9.18 -27.50 -3.11
CA SER A 330 10.10 -27.78 -2.00
C SER A 330 10.20 -26.59 -1.05
N ASP A 331 10.46 -25.39 -1.58
CA ASP A 331 10.59 -24.16 -0.78
C ASP A 331 9.29 -23.84 -0.03
N HIS A 332 8.14 -24.04 -0.67
CA HIS A 332 6.82 -23.90 -0.04
C HIS A 332 6.64 -24.88 1.13
N SER A 333 6.97 -26.16 0.94
CA SER A 333 6.89 -27.18 1.99
C SER A 333 7.83 -26.90 3.16
N GLU A 334 9.03 -26.37 2.92
CA GLU A 334 9.93 -25.94 4.00
C GLU A 334 9.39 -24.72 4.76
N GLY A 335 8.82 -23.75 4.05
CA GLY A 335 8.20 -22.59 4.67
C GLY A 335 6.97 -22.93 5.52
N GLN A 336 6.15 -23.89 5.07
CA GLN A 336 5.00 -24.40 5.84
C GLN A 336 5.42 -24.94 7.22
N LYS A 337 6.58 -25.60 7.33
CA LYS A 337 7.10 -26.09 8.62
C LYS A 337 7.41 -24.97 9.62
N ARG A 338 7.58 -23.73 9.13
CA ARG A 338 7.85 -22.53 9.95
C ARG A 338 6.57 -21.79 10.33
N GLN A 339 5.40 -22.21 9.83
CA GLN A 339 4.13 -21.65 10.24
C GLN A 339 3.97 -21.86 11.75
N ARG A 340 3.65 -20.78 12.46
CA ARG A 340 3.27 -20.90 13.87
C ARG A 340 1.96 -21.66 13.93
N LEU A 341 1.95 -22.80 14.61
CA LEU A 341 0.71 -23.45 15.01
C LEU A 341 -0.05 -22.45 15.88
N GLY A 342 -1.24 -22.05 15.45
CA GLY A 342 -2.11 -21.17 16.24
C GLY A 342 -2.38 -21.81 17.60
N VAL A 343 -2.30 -21.00 18.66
CA VAL A 343 -2.59 -21.42 20.04
C VAL A 343 -4.09 -21.42 20.27
#